data_AF-A0AAV0MGT6-F1
#
_entry.id   AF-A0AAV0MGT6-F1
#
_cell.length_a   1.000
_cell.length_b   1.000
_cell.length_c   1.000
_cell.angle_alpha   90.00
_cell.angle_beta   90.00
_cell.angle_gamma   90.00
#
_symmetry.space_group_name_H-M   'P 1'
#
loop_
_entity.id
_entity.type
_entity.pdbx_description
1 polymer ?
#
loop_
_entity_poly.entity_id
_entity_poly.type
_entity_poly.pdbx_seq_one_letter_code
_entity_poly.pdbx_strand_id
1 'polypeptide(L)'
;MAEQTFIMIKPDGVQRGLVGEIISRFEKKGFFLKGLKLISVDRSFAERHYSDLSAKPFFSGLVDYIISGPVVAMVWEGKNVVTTGRKIIGATNPAESAPGTIRGDFAIDIGR
;
A
#
# COMPACT_ATOMS: atom_id res chain seq x y z
N MET A 1 17.50 -15.50 -7.36
CA MET A 1 16.19 -15.38 -6.68
C MET A 1 15.37 -14.33 -7.41
N ALA A 2 14.07 -14.53 -7.59
CA ALA A 2 13.20 -13.55 -8.22
C ALA A 2 13.02 -12.31 -7.32
N GLU A 3 12.82 -11.13 -7.92
CA GLU A 3 12.60 -9.87 -7.19
C GLU A 3 11.30 -9.93 -6.38
N GLN A 4 11.30 -9.33 -5.20
CA GLN A 4 10.15 -9.23 -4.30
C GLN A 4 9.88 -7.78 -3.92
N THR A 5 8.62 -7.44 -3.68
CA THR A 5 8.21 -6.13 -3.16
C THR A 5 7.19 -6.28 -2.05
N PHE A 6 7.26 -5.37 -1.08
CA PHE A 6 6.25 -5.20 -0.06
C PHE A 6 5.13 -4.29 -0.57
N ILE A 7 3.88 -4.69 -0.35
CA ILE A 7 2.69 -3.89 -0.67
C ILE A 7 1.76 -3.94 0.54
N MET A 8 1.18 -2.80 0.90
CA MET A 8 0.26 -2.70 2.03
C MET A 8 -1.02 -1.99 1.63
N ILE A 9 -2.15 -2.63 1.88
CA ILE A 9 -3.46 -1.97 1.84
C ILE A 9 -3.64 -1.30 3.19
N LYS A 10 -3.67 0.04 3.18
CA LYS A 10 -3.81 0.89 4.37
C LYS A 10 -5.23 0.79 4.97
N PRO A 11 -5.48 1.32 6.18
CA PRO A 11 -6.73 1.10 6.88
C PRO A 11 -7.99 1.53 6.12
N ASP A 12 -7.93 2.62 5.35
CA ASP A 12 -9.03 3.08 4.49
C ASP A 12 -9.36 2.08 3.39
N GLY A 13 -8.36 1.48 2.74
CA GLY A 13 -8.56 0.46 1.71
C GLY A 13 -9.20 -0.80 2.27
N VAL A 14 -8.87 -1.16 3.50
CA VAL A 14 -9.51 -2.26 4.23
C VAL A 14 -10.95 -1.91 4.59
N GLN A 15 -11.18 -0.76 5.22
CA GLN A 15 -12.53 -0.29 5.62
C GLN A 15 -13.48 -0.14 4.43
N ARG A 16 -12.97 0.22 3.26
CA ARG A 16 -13.76 0.38 2.03
C ARG A 16 -13.96 -0.92 1.25
N GLY A 17 -13.48 -2.06 1.75
CA GLY A 17 -13.67 -3.36 1.11
C GLY A 17 -12.84 -3.56 -0.17
N LEU A 18 -11.74 -2.82 -0.35
CA LEU A 18 -10.92 -2.86 -1.57
C LEU A 18 -9.88 -3.99 -1.60
N VAL A 19 -9.86 -4.85 -0.57
CA VAL A 19 -8.83 -5.89 -0.41
C VAL A 19 -8.77 -6.84 -1.61
N GLY A 20 -9.90 -7.44 -1.97
CA GLY A 20 -9.97 -8.38 -3.10
C GLY A 20 -9.66 -7.71 -4.45
N GLU A 21 -10.16 -6.50 -4.66
CA GLU A 21 -9.92 -5.72 -5.89
C GLU A 21 -8.43 -5.41 -6.08
N ILE A 22 -7.74 -4.95 -5.03
CA ILE A 22 -6.31 -4.65 -5.08
C ILE A 22 -5.50 -5.92 -5.32
N ILE A 23 -5.77 -7.01 -4.59
CA ILE A 23 -5.08 -8.29 -4.77
C ILE A 23 -5.26 -8.79 -6.21
N SER A 24 -6.49 -8.75 -6.73
CA SER A 24 -6.81 -9.22 -8.08
C SER A 24 -5.99 -8.52 -9.16
N ARG A 25 -5.65 -7.23 -8.99
CA ARG A 25 -4.81 -6.51 -9.96
C ARG A 25 -3.38 -7.05 -10.03
N PHE A 26 -2.81 -7.45 -8.90
CA PHE A 26 -1.47 -8.06 -8.86
C PHE A 26 -1.49 -9.50 -9.39
N GLU A 27 -2.51 -10.29 -9.04
CA GLU A 27 -2.68 -11.65 -9.55
C GLU A 27 -2.89 -11.68 -11.06
N LYS A 28 -3.80 -10.84 -11.59
CA LYS A 28 -4.05 -10.71 -13.04
C LYS A 28 -2.84 -10.20 -13.81
N LYS A 29 -1.91 -9.49 -13.14
CA LYS A 29 -0.63 -9.09 -13.75
C LYS A 29 0.34 -10.27 -13.90
N GLY A 30 0.11 -11.36 -13.17
CA GLY A 30 0.98 -12.55 -13.16
C GLY A 30 2.03 -12.53 -12.05
N PHE A 31 1.89 -11.70 -11.02
CA PHE A 31 2.77 -11.74 -9.85
C PHE A 31 2.37 -12.85 -8.89
N PHE A 32 3.35 -13.43 -8.20
CA PHE A 32 3.13 -14.50 -7.24
C PHE A 32 2.99 -13.92 -5.82
N LEU A 33 1.91 -14.26 -5.12
CA LEU A 33 1.68 -13.85 -3.74
C LEU A 33 2.51 -14.74 -2.78
N LYS A 34 3.59 -14.20 -2.23
CA LYS A 34 4.50 -14.93 -1.31
C LYS A 34 4.07 -14.87 0.16
N GLY A 35 3.30 -13.85 0.53
CA GLY A 35 2.85 -13.67 1.91
C GLY A 35 1.69 -12.69 1.97
N LEU A 36 0.75 -12.96 2.88
CA LEU A 36 -0.44 -12.16 3.11
C LEU A 36 -0.83 -12.25 4.58
N LYS A 37 -1.05 -11.11 5.23
CA LYS A 37 -1.54 -11.06 6.62
C LYS A 37 -2.39 -9.82 6.86
N LEU A 38 -3.57 -9.99 7.46
CA LEU A 38 -4.35 -8.90 8.06
C LEU A 38 -3.81 -8.67 9.48
N ILE A 39 -3.31 -7.46 9.75
CA ILE A 39 -2.70 -7.11 11.04
C ILE A 39 -3.09 -5.72 11.48
N SER A 40 -3.22 -5.51 12.79
CA SER A 40 -3.09 -4.17 13.38
C SER A 40 -1.67 -4.02 13.88
N VAL A 41 -1.06 -2.87 13.62
CA VAL A 41 0.33 -2.59 14.01
C VAL A 41 0.34 -1.56 15.14
N ASP A 42 1.30 -1.69 16.06
CA ASP A 42 1.49 -0.69 17.10
C ASP A 42 2.23 0.55 16.56
N ARG A 43 2.18 1.65 17.33
CA ARG A 43 2.86 2.91 16.98
C ARG A 43 4.35 2.71 16.72
N SER A 44 5.03 1.94 17.56
CA SER A 44 6.47 1.73 17.44
C SER A 44 6.83 1.06 16.12
N PHE A 45 6.01 0.12 15.65
CA PHE A 45 6.18 -0.55 14.37
C PHE A 45 5.95 0.42 13.21
N ALA A 46 4.87 1.21 13.25
CA ALA A 46 4.57 2.21 12.23
C ALA A 46 5.68 3.29 12.13
N GLU A 47 6.18 3.78 13.26
CA GLU A 47 7.29 4.74 13.32
C GLU A 47 8.57 4.17 12.72
N ARG A 48 8.92 2.91 13.04
CA ARG A 48 10.07 2.22 12.43
C ARG A 48 9.88 2.03 10.93
N HIS A 49 8.67 1.69 10.48
CA HIS A 49 8.39 1.48 9.05
C HIS A 49 8.51 2.79 8.24
N TYR A 50 8.16 3.93 8.84
CA TYR A 50 8.19 5.24 8.21
C TYR A 50 9.36 6.13 8.68
N SER A 51 10.42 5.56 9.24
CA SER A 51 11.53 6.32 9.86
C SER A 51 12.15 7.37 8.94
N ASP A 52 12.22 7.09 7.64
CA ASP A 52 12.76 7.99 6.60
C ASP A 52 11.92 9.28 6.45
N LEU A 53 10.68 9.28 6.94
CA LEU A 53 9.76 10.40 6.92
C LEU A 53 9.67 11.11 8.28
N SER A 54 10.43 10.70 9.29
CA SER A 54 10.34 11.23 10.67
C SER A 54 10.50 12.75 10.78
N ALA A 55 11.29 13.37 9.89
CA ALA A 55 11.49 14.81 9.86
C ALA A 55 10.38 15.59 9.13
N LYS A 56 9.39 14.89 8.54
CA LYS A 56 8.30 15.53 7.79
C LYS A 56 7.20 16.00 8.75
N PRO A 57 6.58 17.17 8.51
CA PRO A 57 5.55 17.71 9.41
C PRO A 57 4.31 16.82 9.51
N PHE A 58 4.05 15.98 8.50
CA PHE A 58 2.93 15.05 8.47
C PHE A 58 3.24 13.68 9.11
N PHE A 59 4.44 13.45 9.66
CA PHE A 59 4.87 12.14 10.15
C PHE A 59 3.96 11.58 11.24
N SER A 60 3.62 12.39 12.25
CA SER A 60 2.72 11.95 13.33
C SER A 60 1.36 11.54 12.79
N GLY A 61 0.77 12.36 11.91
CA GLY A 61 -0.52 12.06 11.28
C GLY A 61 -0.48 10.78 10.44
N LEU A 62 0.61 10.54 9.71
CA LEU A 62 0.83 9.29 8.97
C LEU A 62 0.85 8.08 9.91
N VAL A 63 1.57 8.17 11.02
CA VAL A 63 1.63 7.09 12.02
C VAL A 63 0.25 6.85 12.63
N ASP A 64 -0.44 7.92 13.05
CA ASP A 64 -1.79 7.86 13.65
C ASP A 64 -2.80 7.21 12.71
N TYR A 65 -2.75 7.58 11.42
CA TYR A 65 -3.57 6.98 10.38
C TYR A 65 -3.27 5.49 10.21
N ILE A 66 -2.01 5.08 10.19
CA ILE A 66 -1.63 3.69 9.97
C ILE A 66 -2.03 2.78 11.13
N ILE A 67 -2.00 3.29 12.37
CA ILE A 67 -2.46 2.54 13.56
C ILE A 67 -3.97 2.65 13.82
N SER A 68 -4.70 3.46 13.03
CA SER A 68 -6.14 3.67 13.23
C SER A 68 -7.02 2.45 12.94
N GLY A 69 -6.47 1.42 12.29
CA GLY A 69 -7.18 0.21 11.95
C GLY A 69 -6.26 -0.86 11.35
N PRO A 70 -6.82 -2.03 10.98
CA PRO A 70 -6.03 -3.10 10.42
C PRO A 70 -5.56 -2.76 8.99
N VAL A 71 -4.39 -3.29 8.63
CA VAL A 71 -3.81 -3.24 7.29
C VAL A 71 -3.68 -4.65 6.73
N VAL A 72 -3.69 -4.77 5.40
CA VAL A 72 -3.32 -6.03 4.72
C VAL A 72 -1.90 -5.88 4.21
N ALA A 73 -0.96 -6.54 4.89
CA ALA A 73 0.45 -6.60 4.52
C ALA A 73 0.67 -7.77 3.55
N MET A 74 1.38 -7.51 2.45
CA MET A 74 1.60 -8.47 1.38
C MET A 74 3.03 -8.45 0.85
N VAL A 75 3.50 -9.61 0.38
CA VAL A 75 4.74 -9.75 -0.39
C VAL A 75 4.42 -10.33 -1.76
N TRP A 76 4.80 -9.61 -2.81
CA TRP A 76 4.64 -10.04 -4.20
C TRP A 76 5.99 -10.31 -4.84
N GLU A 77 6.07 -11.39 -5.62
CA GLU A 77 7.28 -11.83 -6.32
C GLU A 77 7.07 -11.84 -7.83
N GLY A 78 8.09 -11.42 -8.58
CA GLY A 78 8.12 -11.52 -10.03
C GLY A 78 9.10 -10.57 -10.70
N LYS A 79 9.21 -10.64 -12.03
CA LYS A 79 10.11 -9.80 -12.80
C LYS A 79 9.66 -8.33 -12.74
N ASN A 80 10.55 -7.43 -12.33
CA ASN A 80 10.28 -5.99 -12.19
C ASN A 80 9.06 -5.68 -11.30
N VAL A 81 8.78 -6.52 -10.30
CA VAL A 81 7.60 -6.41 -9.44
C VAL A 81 7.62 -5.12 -8.62
N VAL A 82 8.80 -4.61 -8.24
CA VAL A 82 8.92 -3.33 -7.51
C VAL A 82 8.45 -2.17 -8.40
N THR A 83 9.06 -2.02 -9.57
CA THR A 83 8.73 -0.92 -10.50
C THR A 83 7.32 -1.06 -11.06
N THR A 84 6.88 -2.27 -11.40
CA THR A 84 5.55 -2.52 -11.95
C THR A 84 4.46 -2.37 -10.88
N GLY A 85 4.72 -2.80 -9.64
CA GLY A 85 3.82 -2.59 -8.51
C GLY A 85 3.55 -1.10 -8.28
N ARG A 86 4.58 -0.24 -8.34
CA ARG A 86 4.41 1.23 -8.26
C ARG A 86 3.54 1.77 -9.40
N LYS A 87 3.67 1.23 -10.61
CA LYS A 87 2.81 1.61 -11.76
C LYS A 87 1.35 1.17 -11.59
N ILE A 88 1.11 -0.02 -11.04
CA ILE A 88 -0.25 -0.50 -10.72
C ILE A 88 -0.90 0.39 -9.65
N ILE A 89 -0.13 0.79 -8.64
CA ILE A 89 -0.63 1.64 -7.54
C ILE A 89 -1.00 3.04 -8.04
N GLY A 90 -0.15 3.67 -8.86
CA GLY A 90 -0.30 5.06 -9.28
C GLY A 90 0.54 6.04 -8.45
N ALA A 91 0.48 7.32 -8.83
CA ALA A 91 1.22 8.41 -8.18
C ALA A 91 0.86 8.54 -6.69
N THR A 92 1.72 9.19 -5.89
CA THR A 92 1.43 9.42 -4.46
C THR A 92 0.18 10.26 -4.28
N ASN A 93 0.02 11.30 -5.09
CA ASN A 93 -1.18 12.09 -5.19
C ASN A 93 -2.21 11.40 -6.10
N PRO A 94 -3.40 11.02 -5.60
CA PRO A 94 -4.43 10.42 -6.45
C PRO A 94 -4.87 11.34 -7.58
N ALA A 95 -4.86 12.66 -7.39
CA ALA A 95 -5.19 13.63 -8.44
C ALA A 95 -4.20 13.60 -9.63
N GLU A 96 -2.99 13.07 -9.41
CA GLU A 96 -1.96 12.87 -10.44
C GLU A 96 -1.91 11.41 -10.95
N SER A 97 -2.77 10.54 -10.42
CA SER A 97 -2.82 9.13 -10.82
C SER A 97 -3.68 8.92 -12.05
N ALA A 98 -3.14 8.21 -13.04
CA ALA A 98 -3.89 7.90 -14.25
C ALA A 98 -5.07 6.95 -13.98
N PRO A 99 -6.17 7.06 -14.74
CA PRO A 99 -7.23 6.06 -14.75
C PRO A 99 -6.69 4.64 -14.98
N GLY A 100 -7.24 3.64 -14.27
CA GLY A 100 -6.78 2.26 -14.29
C GLY A 100 -5.71 1.92 -13.24
N THR A 101 -5.14 2.92 -12.56
CA THR A 101 -4.28 2.68 -11.38
C THR A 101 -5.14 2.57 -10.11
N ILE A 102 -4.64 1.90 -9.07
CA ILE A 102 -5.40 1.73 -7.82
C ILE A 102 -5.82 3.09 -7.23
N ARG A 103 -4.90 4.06 -7.19
CA ARG A 103 -5.20 5.39 -6.65
C ARG A 103 -6.06 6.21 -7.61
N GLY A 104 -5.83 6.13 -8.92
CA GLY A 104 -6.65 6.84 -9.91
C GLY A 104 -8.10 6.37 -9.91
N ASP A 105 -8.34 5.07 -9.68
CA ASP A 105 -9.70 4.51 -9.68
C ASP A 105 -10.41 4.66 -8.33
N PHE A 106 -9.65 4.66 -7.23
CA PHE A 106 -10.24 4.48 -5.89
C PHE A 106 -9.82 5.50 -4.85
N ALA A 107 -8.91 6.43 -5.10
CA ALA A 107 -8.52 7.43 -4.10
C ALA A 107 -8.77 8.85 -4.62
N ILE A 108 -9.06 9.76 -3.68
CA ILE A 108 -9.28 11.19 -3.98
C ILE A 108 -8.19 12.03 -3.32
N ASP A 109 -7.69 11.62 -2.15
CA ASP A 109 -6.74 12.40 -1.34
C ASP A 109 -5.51 11.55 -0.93
N ILE A 110 -4.39 12.21 -0.61
CA ILE A 110 -3.08 11.63 -0.26
C ILE A 110 -3.09 10.95 1.13
N GLY A 111 -4.07 11.31 1.95
CA GLY A 111 -4.29 10.81 3.32
C GLY A 111 -5.23 11.77 4.04
N ARG A 112 -5.92 11.28 5.08
CA ARG A 112 -6.56 12.16 6.05
C ARG A 112 -5.51 12.86 6.91
#